data_AF-A0A5C2CZH7-F1
#
_entry.id   AF-A0A5C2CZH7-F1
#
_cell.length_a   1.000
_cell.length_b   1.000
_cell.length_c   1.000
_cell.angle_alpha   90.00
_cell.angle_beta   90.00
_cell.angle_gamma   90.00
#
_symmetry.space_group_name_H-M   'P 1'
#
loop_
_entity.id
_entity.type
_entity.pdbx_description
1 polymer ?
#
loop_
_entity_poly.entity_id
_entity_poly.type
_entity_poly.pdbx_seq_one_letter_code
_entity_poly.pdbx_strand_id
1 'polypeptide(L)'
;MLVAAGALVVTASPAVAAVPGHELVNADSATNSDGWKTITASCPVGKVLIGTGHRISGASGEAVVDDVRPNGNPTTAPNAVTVEAYETDGFAGNWTLHAEAICANVAGAVQVSAAAPTNSDDFHGTPAATCPAGKTLTGTGYEMVGALGEAIVDDLRPNGNPTTAPTSVTVGAYEAEPIAGNWSLTAYGICTNPLPGLVRLAAAGSDEDFVSQASTFCPSGVVTTGGGFEINGALGEALVDDLNPSIGTNRVTAYEEDPIAGSWTVTAYGICATA
;
A
#
# COMPACT_ATOMS: atom_id res chain seq x y z
N MET A 1 -32.98 -53.54 22.91
CA MET A 1 -33.25 -52.37 22.05
C MET A 1 -31.88 -51.78 21.69
N LEU A 2 -31.32 -52.17 20.54
CA LEU A 2 -30.01 -51.68 20.06
C LEU A 2 -30.24 -50.37 19.30
N VAL A 3 -29.58 -49.29 19.72
CA VAL A 3 -29.61 -48.00 19.02
C VAL A 3 -28.38 -47.94 18.11
N ALA A 4 -28.59 -47.96 16.79
CA ALA A 4 -27.54 -47.77 15.80
C ALA A 4 -27.26 -46.27 15.64
N ALA A 5 -26.06 -45.83 15.99
CA ALA A 5 -25.60 -44.47 15.72
C ALA A 5 -25.13 -44.37 14.26
N GLY A 6 -25.92 -43.69 13.43
CA GLY A 6 -25.53 -43.37 12.05
C GLY A 6 -24.53 -42.22 12.05
N ALA A 7 -23.31 -42.46 11.56
CA ALA A 7 -22.32 -41.42 11.32
C ALA A 7 -22.74 -40.60 10.09
N LEU A 8 -23.09 -39.32 10.30
CA LEU A 8 -23.23 -38.35 9.22
C LEU A 8 -21.84 -38.02 8.67
N VAL A 9 -21.57 -38.44 7.43
CA VAL A 9 -20.42 -37.97 6.67
C VAL A 9 -20.78 -36.62 6.08
N VAL A 10 -20.30 -35.54 6.70
CA VAL A 10 -20.37 -34.19 6.13
C VAL A 10 -19.29 -34.12 5.05
N THR A 11 -19.70 -34.12 3.78
CA THR A 11 -18.81 -33.83 2.66
C THR A 11 -18.44 -32.35 2.73
N ALA A 12 -17.17 -32.03 3.03
CA ALA A 12 -16.68 -30.66 2.91
C ALA A 12 -16.75 -30.25 1.43
N SER A 13 -17.54 -29.22 1.13
CA SER A 13 -17.49 -28.58 -0.19
C SER A 13 -16.07 -28.06 -0.44
N PRO A 14 -15.52 -28.16 -1.66
CA PRO A 14 -14.22 -27.59 -1.97
C PRO A 14 -14.26 -26.10 -1.65
N ALA A 15 -13.29 -25.63 -0.85
CA ALA A 15 -13.06 -24.21 -0.68
C ALA A 15 -12.67 -23.65 -2.05
N VAL A 16 -13.57 -22.88 -2.68
CA VAL A 16 -13.22 -22.11 -3.86
C VAL A 16 -12.28 -21.02 -3.36
N ALA A 17 -11.06 -20.98 -3.89
CA ALA A 17 -10.13 -19.89 -3.62
C ALA A 17 -10.84 -18.56 -3.94
N ALA A 18 -11.12 -17.74 -2.94
CA ALA A 18 -11.81 -16.48 -3.10
C ALA A 18 -10.90 -15.40 -3.73
N VAL A 19 -9.59 -15.63 -3.82
CA VAL A 19 -8.66 -14.86 -4.68
C VAL A 19 -7.87 -15.80 -5.60
N PRO A 20 -8.48 -16.29 -6.71
CA PRO A 20 -7.83 -17.26 -7.58
C PRO A 20 -6.52 -16.76 -8.18
N GLY A 21 -5.46 -17.55 -8.10
CA GLY A 21 -4.16 -17.20 -8.66
C GLY A 21 -3.47 -16.02 -7.99
N HIS A 22 -3.79 -15.73 -6.73
CA HIS A 22 -3.05 -14.79 -5.88
C HIS A 22 -1.55 -15.10 -5.91
N GLU A 23 -0.74 -14.09 -6.21
CA GLU A 23 0.72 -14.16 -6.09
C GLU A 23 1.32 -12.76 -5.87
N LEU A 24 2.51 -12.75 -5.27
CA LEU A 24 3.35 -11.56 -5.13
C LEU A 24 4.44 -11.57 -6.21
N VAL A 25 4.60 -10.46 -6.92
CA VAL A 25 5.64 -10.24 -7.93
C VAL A 25 6.50 -9.06 -7.50
N ASN A 26 7.82 -9.28 -7.48
CA ASN A 26 8.79 -8.26 -7.10
C ASN A 26 9.63 -7.83 -8.31
N ALA A 27 10.02 -6.57 -8.33
CA ALA A 27 11.02 -6.03 -9.24
C ALA A 27 11.96 -5.09 -8.47
N ASP A 28 13.25 -5.19 -8.76
CA ASP A 28 14.30 -4.45 -8.06
C ASP A 28 15.00 -3.49 -9.03
N SER A 29 15.28 -2.28 -8.56
CA SER A 29 16.19 -1.36 -9.26
C SER A 29 17.64 -1.85 -9.18
N ALA A 30 18.55 -1.15 -9.85
CA ALA A 30 19.98 -1.32 -9.58
C ALA A 30 20.34 -0.90 -8.13
N THR A 31 21.28 -1.62 -7.51
CA THR A 31 21.90 -1.24 -6.25
C THR A 31 23.09 -0.33 -6.53
N ASN A 32 22.90 0.97 -6.38
CA ASN A 32 23.90 2.03 -6.58
C ASN A 32 23.48 3.31 -5.81
N SER A 33 24.31 4.34 -5.85
CA SER A 33 24.10 5.64 -5.19
C SER A 33 23.45 6.68 -6.12
N ASP A 34 22.57 6.25 -7.03
CA ASP A 34 21.79 7.18 -7.85
C ASP A 34 20.67 7.77 -6.98
N GLY A 35 20.59 9.10 -6.88
CA GLY A 35 19.63 9.79 -6.01
C GLY A 35 18.18 9.78 -6.47
N TRP A 36 17.90 9.13 -7.59
CA TRP A 36 16.56 8.87 -8.07
C TRP A 36 16.49 7.46 -8.65
N LYS A 37 15.41 6.74 -8.33
CA LYS A 37 15.15 5.41 -8.88
C LYS A 37 13.68 5.24 -9.23
N THR A 38 13.46 4.50 -10.31
CA THR A 38 12.14 4.00 -10.69
C THR A 38 12.23 2.53 -11.06
N ILE A 39 11.20 1.75 -10.73
CA ILE A 39 11.10 0.35 -11.10
C ILE A 39 9.63 -0.07 -11.26
N THR A 40 9.37 -1.07 -12.10
CA THR A 40 8.01 -1.54 -12.37
C THR A 40 7.89 -3.05 -12.17
N ALA A 41 6.98 -3.47 -11.29
CA ALA A 41 6.59 -4.86 -11.12
C ALA A 41 5.33 -5.14 -11.94
N SER A 42 5.40 -6.11 -12.87
CA SER A 42 4.31 -6.43 -13.81
C SER A 42 3.65 -7.76 -13.46
N CYS A 43 2.32 -7.77 -13.44
CA CYS A 43 1.56 -9.01 -13.24
C CYS A 43 1.74 -9.97 -14.43
N PRO A 44 1.80 -11.29 -14.19
CA PRO A 44 1.89 -12.26 -15.27
C PRO A 44 0.67 -12.24 -16.18
N VAL A 45 0.87 -12.72 -17.40
CA VAL A 45 -0.17 -12.78 -18.43
C VAL A 45 -1.41 -13.50 -17.88
N GLY A 46 -2.57 -12.86 -18.01
CA GLY A 46 -3.86 -13.38 -17.56
C GLY A 46 -4.27 -12.92 -16.16
N LYS A 47 -3.38 -12.27 -15.41
CA LYS A 47 -3.67 -11.68 -14.09
C LYS A 47 -3.76 -10.16 -14.17
N VAL A 48 -4.44 -9.59 -13.16
CA VAL A 48 -4.55 -8.14 -12.94
C VAL A 48 -3.92 -7.80 -11.59
N LEU A 49 -3.47 -6.56 -11.47
CA LEU A 49 -3.00 -6.01 -10.20
C LEU A 49 -4.18 -5.80 -9.27
N ILE A 50 -4.06 -6.27 -8.03
CA ILE A 50 -5.06 -6.08 -6.97
C ILE A 50 -4.51 -5.33 -5.77
N GLY A 51 -3.19 -5.24 -5.63
CA GLY A 51 -2.51 -4.49 -4.57
C GLY A 51 -1.09 -4.13 -4.93
N THR A 52 -0.53 -3.21 -4.16
CA THR A 52 0.81 -2.64 -4.34
C THR A 52 1.55 -2.64 -3.01
N GLY A 53 2.87 -2.71 -3.11
CA GLY A 53 3.80 -2.43 -2.03
C GLY A 53 5.09 -1.83 -2.57
N HIS A 54 5.92 -1.38 -1.65
CA HIS A 54 7.26 -0.89 -1.94
C HIS A 54 8.17 -1.18 -0.75
N ARG A 55 9.47 -1.26 -1.05
CA ARG A 55 10.50 -1.33 -0.02
C ARG A 55 11.75 -0.60 -0.49
N ILE A 56 12.41 0.11 0.41
CA ILE A 56 13.76 0.62 0.23
C ILE A 56 14.73 -0.28 1.00
N SER A 57 15.93 -0.47 0.49
CA SER A 57 17.00 -1.22 1.17
C SER A 57 18.33 -0.50 1.04
N GLY A 58 18.94 -0.19 2.18
CA GLY A 58 20.26 0.43 2.26
C GLY A 58 20.26 1.95 2.41
N ALA A 59 19.10 2.60 2.53
CA ALA A 59 18.97 4.04 2.80
C ALA A 59 18.49 4.30 4.24
N SER A 60 17.38 3.69 4.68
CA SER A 60 16.83 3.78 6.05
C SER A 60 16.59 5.23 6.52
N GLY A 61 15.54 5.89 6.01
CA GLY A 61 15.26 7.30 6.33
C GLY A 61 15.92 8.31 5.39
N GLU A 62 16.88 7.88 4.56
CA GLU A 62 17.62 8.76 3.64
C GLU A 62 17.02 8.81 2.22
N ALA A 63 15.91 8.10 1.99
CA ALA A 63 15.20 8.10 0.71
C ALA A 63 13.71 7.89 0.91
N VAL A 64 12.90 8.66 0.18
CA VAL A 64 11.45 8.64 0.24
C VAL A 64 10.86 8.02 -1.04
N VAL A 65 9.80 7.23 -0.87
CA VAL A 65 8.97 6.79 -1.99
C VAL A 65 8.00 7.92 -2.36
N ASP A 66 8.17 8.45 -3.56
CA ASP A 66 7.40 9.58 -4.09
C ASP A 66 6.14 9.07 -4.81
N ASP A 67 6.29 7.99 -5.59
CA ASP A 67 5.20 7.38 -6.33
C ASP A 67 5.03 5.90 -6.03
N VAL A 68 3.77 5.49 -5.89
CA VAL A 68 3.30 4.11 -5.98
C VAL A 68 2.11 4.11 -6.91
N ARG A 69 2.37 4.01 -8.21
CA ARG A 69 1.37 4.16 -9.27
C ARG A 69 0.90 2.80 -9.80
N PRO A 70 -0.35 2.37 -9.50
CA PRO A 70 -0.99 1.31 -10.25
C PRO A 70 -1.13 1.71 -11.72
N ASN A 71 -0.66 0.88 -12.65
CA ASN A 71 -0.71 1.15 -14.09
C ASN A 71 -2.01 0.63 -14.68
N GLY A 72 -3.07 1.42 -14.60
CA GLY A 72 -4.39 1.17 -15.18
C GLY A 72 -5.16 2.47 -15.41
N ASN A 73 -6.49 2.38 -15.50
CA ASN A 73 -7.40 3.53 -15.44
C ASN A 73 -8.85 3.01 -15.23
N PRO A 74 -9.89 3.87 -15.20
CA PRO A 74 -11.27 3.41 -15.05
C PRO A 74 -11.80 2.49 -16.16
N THR A 75 -11.10 2.41 -17.31
CA THR A 75 -11.50 1.60 -18.47
C THR A 75 -10.52 0.47 -18.81
N THR A 76 -9.34 0.48 -18.22
CA THR A 76 -8.28 -0.52 -18.45
C THR A 76 -7.83 -1.06 -17.11
N ALA A 77 -7.97 -2.37 -16.91
CA ALA A 77 -7.57 -3.01 -15.66
C ALA A 77 -6.08 -2.77 -15.37
N PRO A 78 -5.71 -2.43 -14.13
CA PRO A 78 -4.31 -2.27 -13.80
C PRO A 78 -3.58 -3.62 -13.89
N ASN A 79 -2.37 -3.62 -14.43
CA ASN A 79 -1.59 -4.84 -14.67
C ASN A 79 -0.14 -4.77 -14.18
N ALA A 80 0.28 -3.64 -13.62
CA ALA A 80 1.61 -3.43 -13.07
C ALA A 80 1.56 -2.28 -12.05
N VAL A 81 2.57 -2.19 -11.18
CA VAL A 81 2.81 -1.00 -10.35
C VAL A 81 4.18 -0.43 -10.71
N THR A 82 4.24 0.88 -10.91
CA THR A 82 5.50 1.63 -11.01
C THR A 82 5.73 2.33 -9.67
N VAL A 83 6.92 2.14 -9.11
CA VAL A 83 7.35 2.81 -7.88
C VAL A 83 8.51 3.73 -8.21
N GLU A 84 8.46 4.94 -7.66
CA GLU A 84 9.49 5.97 -7.81
C GLU A 84 9.94 6.46 -6.43
N ALA A 85 11.24 6.67 -6.28
CA ALA A 85 11.82 7.15 -5.03
C ALA A 85 12.98 8.10 -5.31
N TYR A 86 13.17 9.02 -4.38
CA TYR A 86 14.23 10.01 -4.37
C TYR A 86 14.97 9.93 -3.03
N GLU A 87 16.26 10.24 -3.05
CA GLU A 87 16.95 10.61 -1.81
C GLU A 87 16.30 11.90 -1.26
N THR A 88 16.00 11.96 0.04
CA THR A 88 15.45 13.17 0.68
C THR A 88 16.55 14.22 0.82
N ASP A 89 17.71 13.74 1.27
CA ASP A 89 18.98 14.45 1.27
C ASP A 89 20.02 13.67 0.48
N GLY A 90 21.01 14.35 -0.10
CA GLY A 90 22.05 13.71 -0.91
C GLY A 90 22.76 12.57 -0.14
N PHE A 91 22.49 11.32 -0.53
CA PHE A 91 22.94 10.14 0.20
C PHE A 91 24.06 9.42 -0.56
N ALA A 92 25.23 9.32 0.06
CA ALA A 92 26.42 8.74 -0.60
C ALA A 92 26.40 7.20 -0.65
N GLY A 93 25.46 6.54 0.04
CA GLY A 93 25.37 5.09 0.13
C GLY A 93 24.71 4.44 -1.08
N ASN A 94 24.90 3.12 -1.23
CA ASN A 94 24.18 2.37 -2.26
C ASN A 94 22.85 1.88 -1.70
N TRP A 95 21.77 2.10 -2.44
CA TRP A 95 20.43 1.65 -2.08
C TRP A 95 19.71 0.98 -3.25
N THR A 96 18.66 0.21 -2.93
CA THR A 96 17.80 -0.49 -3.89
C THR A 96 16.34 -0.12 -3.62
N LEU A 97 15.60 0.18 -4.68
CA LEU A 97 14.16 0.33 -4.67
C LEU A 97 13.51 -0.98 -5.11
N HIS A 98 12.52 -1.43 -4.35
CA HIS A 98 11.73 -2.62 -4.63
C HIS A 98 10.28 -2.21 -4.92
N ALA A 99 9.74 -2.64 -6.06
CA ALA A 99 8.31 -2.58 -6.35
C ALA A 99 7.67 -3.95 -6.12
N GLU A 100 6.53 -3.98 -5.43
CA GLU A 100 5.81 -5.20 -5.10
C GLU A 100 4.39 -5.13 -5.69
N ALA A 101 4.06 -6.08 -6.57
CA ALA A 101 2.75 -6.21 -7.19
C ALA A 101 2.03 -7.45 -6.65
N ILE A 102 0.83 -7.27 -6.09
CA ILE A 102 -0.06 -8.39 -5.77
C ILE A 102 -0.99 -8.61 -6.96
N CYS A 103 -0.92 -9.80 -7.54
CA CYS A 103 -1.59 -10.16 -8.78
C CYS A 103 -2.58 -11.30 -8.56
N ALA A 104 -3.73 -11.27 -9.25
CA ALA A 104 -4.71 -12.34 -9.18
C ALA A 104 -5.60 -12.43 -10.44
N ASN A 105 -6.31 -13.54 -10.58
CA ASN A 105 -7.35 -13.75 -11.60
C ASN A 105 -8.71 -13.28 -11.06
N VAL A 106 -8.91 -11.97 -10.98
CA VAL A 106 -10.16 -11.36 -10.49
C VAL A 106 -10.85 -10.54 -11.57
N ALA A 107 -12.18 -10.47 -11.51
CA ALA A 107 -12.98 -9.74 -12.49
C ALA A 107 -13.18 -8.28 -12.08
N GLY A 108 -13.24 -7.41 -13.09
CA GLY A 108 -13.64 -6.03 -12.91
C GLY A 108 -12.61 -5.16 -12.18
N ALA A 109 -11.33 -5.51 -12.24
CA ALA A 109 -10.28 -4.63 -11.75
C ALA A 109 -10.28 -3.30 -12.52
N VAL A 110 -10.25 -2.19 -11.81
CA VAL A 110 -10.11 -0.82 -12.33
C VAL A 110 -9.26 0.00 -11.37
N GLN A 111 -8.58 1.00 -11.89
CA GLN A 111 -7.94 2.03 -11.08
C GLN A 111 -8.85 3.25 -11.01
N VAL A 112 -9.04 3.78 -9.81
CA VAL A 112 -9.65 5.08 -9.56
C VAL A 112 -8.61 6.05 -9.00
N SER A 113 -8.82 7.34 -9.21
CA SER A 113 -7.94 8.37 -8.66
C SER A 113 -8.73 9.57 -8.15
N ALA A 114 -8.09 10.31 -7.24
CA ALA A 114 -8.58 11.58 -6.73
C ALA A 114 -7.38 12.48 -6.40
N ALA A 115 -7.34 13.68 -6.97
CA ALA A 115 -6.22 14.60 -6.81
C ALA A 115 -6.57 15.75 -5.84
N ALA A 116 -5.59 16.15 -5.04
CA ALA A 116 -5.61 17.43 -4.33
C ALA A 116 -5.35 18.58 -5.32
N PRO A 117 -5.67 19.84 -4.97
CA PRO A 117 -5.26 21.00 -5.74
C PRO A 117 -3.74 21.05 -5.93
N THR A 118 -3.29 21.65 -7.05
CA THR A 118 -1.88 21.95 -7.29
C THR A 118 -1.58 23.36 -6.76
N ASN A 119 -0.80 23.47 -5.69
CA ASN A 119 -0.36 24.73 -5.10
C ASN A 119 0.94 24.49 -4.31
N SER A 120 1.39 25.50 -3.57
CA SER A 120 2.61 25.49 -2.76
C SER A 120 2.28 25.37 -1.26
N ASP A 121 1.18 24.71 -0.93
CA ASP A 121 0.81 24.53 0.47
C ASP A 121 1.66 23.40 1.06
N ASP A 122 2.09 23.58 2.30
CA ASP A 122 2.87 22.59 3.06
C ASP A 122 2.19 21.21 3.14
N PHE A 123 0.87 21.19 3.35
CA PHE A 123 0.10 19.96 3.46
C PHE A 123 -0.90 19.79 2.33
N HIS A 124 -0.88 18.61 1.70
CA HIS A 124 -1.88 18.20 0.72
C HIS A 124 -2.67 16.99 1.21
N GLY A 125 -4.00 17.14 1.24
CA GLY A 125 -4.94 16.05 1.50
C GLY A 125 -5.87 15.81 0.32
N THR A 126 -5.90 14.58 -0.19
CA THR A 126 -6.77 14.23 -1.33
C THR A 126 -8.23 14.02 -0.87
N PRO A 127 -9.23 14.37 -1.69
CA PRO A 127 -10.55 13.76 -1.54
C PRO A 127 -10.48 12.24 -1.75
N ALA A 128 -11.49 11.51 -1.28
CA ALA A 128 -11.47 10.04 -1.35
C ALA A 128 -11.56 9.51 -2.79
N ALA A 129 -10.55 8.74 -3.22
CA ALA A 129 -10.60 7.93 -4.43
C ALA A 129 -11.57 6.76 -4.21
N THR A 130 -12.80 6.89 -4.70
CA THR A 130 -13.92 6.00 -4.37
C THR A 130 -14.15 4.96 -5.46
N CYS A 131 -14.26 3.69 -5.07
CA CYS A 131 -14.58 2.61 -5.99
C CYS A 131 -15.96 2.79 -6.63
N PRO A 132 -16.14 2.43 -7.91
CA PRO A 132 -17.44 2.45 -8.54
C PRO A 132 -18.47 1.62 -7.78
N ALA A 133 -19.75 1.98 -7.92
CA ALA A 133 -20.84 1.26 -7.27
C ALA A 133 -20.76 -0.25 -7.53
N GLY A 134 -20.85 -1.04 -6.45
CA GLY A 134 -20.74 -2.49 -6.51
C GLY A 134 -19.31 -3.05 -6.57
N LYS A 135 -18.28 -2.21 -6.41
CA LYS A 135 -16.88 -2.64 -6.28
C LYS A 135 -16.33 -2.38 -4.88
N THR A 136 -15.25 -3.08 -4.54
CA THR A 136 -14.51 -2.93 -3.29
C THR A 136 -13.04 -2.63 -3.56
N LEU A 137 -12.42 -1.90 -2.66
CA LEU A 137 -11.01 -1.53 -2.72
C LEU A 137 -10.15 -2.73 -2.30
N THR A 138 -9.21 -3.16 -3.14
CA THR A 138 -8.27 -4.23 -2.81
C THR A 138 -6.85 -3.74 -2.60
N GLY A 139 -6.52 -2.58 -3.19
CA GLY A 139 -5.19 -2.00 -3.15
C GLY A 139 -5.24 -0.48 -3.20
N THR A 140 -4.13 0.12 -2.83
CA THR A 140 -3.96 1.57 -2.69
C THR A 140 -2.76 2.02 -3.54
N GLY A 141 -2.45 3.31 -3.51
CA GLY A 141 -1.31 3.90 -4.20
C GLY A 141 -1.40 5.42 -4.12
N TYR A 142 -0.33 6.09 -4.52
CA TYR A 142 -0.25 7.53 -4.54
C TYR A 142 0.75 7.99 -5.61
N GLU A 143 0.71 9.26 -5.97
CA GLU A 143 1.70 9.92 -6.82
C GLU A 143 1.82 11.37 -6.39
N MET A 144 3.06 11.83 -6.28
CA MET A 144 3.41 13.21 -6.03
C MET A 144 4.03 13.78 -7.30
N VAL A 145 3.62 14.98 -7.70
CA VAL A 145 4.17 15.64 -8.90
C VAL A 145 4.74 16.97 -8.49
N GLY A 146 6.04 17.14 -8.73
CA GLY A 146 6.79 18.35 -8.38
C GLY A 146 7.40 18.34 -6.98
N ALA A 147 7.23 17.25 -6.20
CA ALA A 147 7.84 17.11 -4.88
C ALA A 147 9.29 16.61 -4.95
N LEU A 148 9.57 15.57 -5.75
CA LEU A 148 10.93 15.14 -6.11
C LEU A 148 11.83 14.78 -4.92
N GLY A 149 11.26 14.17 -3.87
CA GLY A 149 11.98 13.81 -2.64
C GLY A 149 11.74 14.75 -1.46
N GLU A 150 11.16 15.92 -1.70
CA GLU A 150 10.98 16.98 -0.69
C GLU A 150 9.60 16.93 -0.01
N ALA A 151 8.78 15.91 -0.30
CA ALA A 151 7.51 15.67 0.38
C ALA A 151 7.40 14.20 0.78
N ILE A 152 6.70 13.97 1.89
CA ILE A 152 6.50 12.64 2.47
C ILE A 152 5.01 12.36 2.59
N VAL A 153 4.60 11.21 2.08
CA VAL A 153 3.26 10.68 2.35
C VAL A 153 3.20 10.22 3.80
N ASP A 154 2.43 10.96 4.60
CA ASP A 154 2.16 10.68 6.02
C ASP A 154 0.99 9.69 6.17
N ASP A 155 0.04 9.77 5.24
CA ASP A 155 -1.22 9.04 5.30
C ASP A 155 -1.56 8.33 3.99
N LEU A 156 -1.72 7.02 4.02
CA LEU A 156 -2.30 6.20 2.96
C LEU A 156 -3.43 5.35 3.54
N ARG A 157 -4.62 5.95 3.67
CA ARG A 157 -5.70 5.42 4.52
C ARG A 157 -6.83 4.79 3.71
N PRO A 158 -6.86 3.45 3.54
CA PRO A 158 -8.07 2.76 3.10
C PRO A 158 -9.17 2.85 4.18
N ASN A 159 -10.41 3.08 3.78
CA ASN A 159 -11.56 3.05 4.68
C ASN A 159 -11.94 1.61 5.10
N GLY A 160 -13.14 1.38 5.62
CA GLY A 160 -13.57 0.06 6.07
C GLY A 160 -13.01 -0.31 7.44
N ASN A 161 -13.25 -1.55 7.88
CA ASN A 161 -12.88 -2.06 9.21
C ASN A 161 -12.98 -3.61 9.23
N PRO A 162 -12.75 -4.29 10.36
CA PRO A 162 -12.83 -5.75 10.45
C PRO A 162 -14.20 -6.39 10.13
N THR A 163 -15.25 -5.60 9.92
CA THR A 163 -16.59 -6.09 9.54
C THR A 163 -17.15 -5.45 8.27
N THR A 164 -16.45 -4.46 7.70
CA THR A 164 -16.90 -3.70 6.53
C THR A 164 -15.78 -3.60 5.51
N ALA A 165 -16.05 -4.08 4.29
CA ALA A 165 -15.11 -4.02 3.19
C ALA A 165 -14.74 -2.55 2.86
N PRO A 166 -13.45 -2.26 2.57
CA PRO A 166 -13.07 -0.96 2.09
C PRO A 166 -13.62 -0.68 0.68
N THR A 167 -13.92 0.58 0.40
CA THR A 167 -14.47 1.11 -0.85
C THR A 167 -13.81 2.41 -1.30
N SER A 168 -12.90 2.98 -0.51
CA SER A 168 -12.20 4.21 -0.87
C SER A 168 -10.88 4.34 -0.12
N VAL A 169 -9.99 5.17 -0.64
CA VAL A 169 -8.72 5.55 -0.02
C VAL A 169 -8.55 7.07 -0.06
N THR A 170 -7.93 7.63 0.97
CA THR A 170 -7.44 9.01 1.01
C THR A 170 -5.94 9.02 1.25
N VAL A 171 -5.26 10.03 0.72
CA VAL A 171 -3.83 10.24 0.92
C VAL A 171 -3.59 11.64 1.50
N GLY A 172 -2.64 11.74 2.43
CA GLY A 172 -2.13 12.98 2.99
C GLY A 172 -0.61 13.00 2.93
N ALA A 173 -0.04 14.14 2.56
CA ALA A 173 1.41 14.33 2.48
C ALA A 173 1.78 15.74 2.99
N TYR A 174 2.97 15.84 3.58
CA TYR A 174 3.58 17.09 4.02
C TYR A 174 4.88 17.32 3.23
N GLU A 175 5.22 18.58 3.01
CA GLU A 175 6.60 18.96 2.69
C GLU A 175 7.50 18.49 3.85
N ALA A 176 8.57 17.77 3.54
CA ALA A 176 9.64 17.50 4.50
C ALA A 176 10.53 18.74 4.61
N GLU A 177 10.84 19.32 3.46
CA GLU A 177 11.53 20.59 3.33
C GLU A 177 10.78 21.54 2.37
N PRO A 178 10.89 22.87 2.53
CA PRO A 178 10.13 23.81 1.72
C PRO A 178 10.34 23.66 0.21
N ILE A 179 9.25 23.38 -0.51
CA ILE A 179 9.32 23.12 -1.96
C ILE A 179 9.25 24.44 -2.74
N ALA A 180 10.25 24.67 -3.59
CA ALA A 180 10.30 25.85 -4.45
C ALA A 180 9.34 25.72 -5.66
N GLY A 181 8.04 25.82 -5.44
CA GLY A 181 7.05 25.78 -6.51
C GLY A 181 5.70 25.27 -6.07
N ASN A 182 4.89 24.86 -7.05
CA ASN A 182 3.68 24.11 -6.76
C ASN A 182 3.95 22.63 -6.95
N TRP A 183 3.39 21.81 -6.07
CA TRP A 183 3.36 20.36 -6.21
C TRP A 183 1.91 19.87 -6.17
N SER A 184 1.69 18.57 -6.33
CA SER A 184 0.36 17.98 -6.24
C SER A 184 0.42 16.55 -5.74
N LEU A 185 -0.68 16.11 -5.15
CA LEU A 185 -0.83 14.77 -4.60
C LEU A 185 -2.06 14.10 -5.23
N THR A 186 -1.88 12.87 -5.71
CA THR A 186 -2.96 12.03 -6.24
C THR A 186 -3.07 10.75 -5.45
N ALA A 187 -4.27 10.42 -4.97
CA ALA A 187 -4.60 9.14 -4.38
C ALA A 187 -5.01 8.15 -5.48
N TYR A 188 -4.53 6.91 -5.40
CA TYR A 188 -4.93 5.81 -6.27
C TYR A 188 -5.59 4.68 -5.48
N GLY A 189 -6.72 4.19 -6.00
CA GLY A 189 -7.39 3.00 -5.51
C GLY A 189 -7.48 1.92 -6.58
N ILE A 190 -7.17 0.67 -6.22
CA ILE A 190 -7.42 -0.50 -7.05
C ILE A 190 -8.73 -1.14 -6.60
N CYS A 191 -9.72 -1.18 -7.48
CA CYS A 191 -11.06 -1.65 -7.17
C CYS A 191 -11.40 -2.89 -8.00
N THR A 192 -12.01 -3.89 -7.38
CA THR A 192 -12.44 -5.13 -8.04
C THR A 192 -13.90 -5.43 -7.74
N ASN A 193 -14.49 -6.43 -8.40
CA ASN A 193 -15.77 -6.98 -7.92
C ASN A 193 -15.59 -7.51 -6.48
N PRO A 194 -16.64 -7.48 -5.63
CA PRO A 194 -16.49 -7.79 -4.21
C PRO A 194 -15.87 -9.17 -3.99
N LEU A 195 -14.75 -9.18 -3.26
CA LEU A 195 -14.09 -10.43 -2.88
C LEU A 195 -14.72 -10.98 -1.59
N PRO A 196 -14.95 -12.29 -1.49
CA PRO A 196 -15.49 -12.90 -0.27
C PRO A 196 -14.62 -12.60 0.95
N GLY A 197 -15.26 -12.19 2.05
CA GLY A 197 -14.58 -11.93 3.33
C GLY A 197 -13.63 -10.73 3.33
N LEU A 198 -13.71 -9.84 2.33
CA LEU A 198 -12.85 -8.67 2.24
C LEU A 198 -13.06 -7.71 3.42
N VAL A 199 -12.00 -7.43 4.17
CA VAL A 199 -12.00 -6.55 5.34
C VAL A 199 -10.71 -5.74 5.42
N ARG A 200 -10.74 -4.64 6.18
CA ARG A 200 -9.53 -3.88 6.53
C ARG A 200 -9.16 -4.10 8.00
N LEU A 201 -7.97 -4.60 8.25
CA LEU A 201 -7.36 -4.72 9.56
C LEU A 201 -6.45 -3.52 9.83
N ALA A 202 -6.23 -3.22 11.10
CA ALA A 202 -5.32 -2.17 11.54
C ALA A 202 -4.50 -2.66 12.73
N ALA A 203 -3.23 -2.27 12.79
CA ALA A 203 -2.35 -2.51 13.93
C ALA A 203 -1.47 -1.29 14.15
N ALA A 204 -1.42 -0.81 15.38
CA ALA A 204 -0.48 0.25 15.78
C ALA A 204 0.90 -0.37 15.99
N GLY A 205 1.93 0.39 15.61
CA GLY A 205 3.32 0.07 15.87
C GLY A 205 3.74 0.50 17.27
N SER A 206 5.01 0.24 17.57
CA SER A 206 5.72 0.83 18.70
C SER A 206 6.67 1.91 18.20
N ASP A 207 6.83 2.96 19.01
CA ASP A 207 7.83 4.00 18.84
C ASP A 207 9.16 3.47 19.39
N GLU A 208 10.20 3.44 18.56
CA GLU A 208 11.57 3.11 18.94
C GLU A 208 12.51 4.20 18.41
N ASP A 209 12.34 5.44 18.91
CA ASP A 209 13.21 6.60 18.65
C ASP A 209 13.28 6.89 17.14
N PHE A 210 14.26 6.31 16.44
CA PHE A 210 14.47 6.49 15.00
C PHE A 210 13.56 5.65 14.08
N VAL A 211 12.81 4.68 14.62
CA VAL A 211 12.02 3.74 13.79
C VAL A 211 10.68 3.41 14.43
N SER A 212 9.64 3.32 13.60
CA SER A 212 8.37 2.74 14.00
C SER A 212 7.96 1.62 13.03
N GLN A 213 7.54 0.48 13.58
CA GLN A 213 7.10 -0.66 12.79
C GLN A 213 5.75 -1.18 13.28
N ALA A 214 4.86 -1.44 12.33
CA ALA A 214 3.57 -2.07 12.57
C ALA A 214 3.36 -3.24 11.60
N SER A 215 2.55 -4.21 12.01
CA SER A 215 2.19 -5.33 11.14
C SER A 215 0.77 -5.78 11.39
N THR A 216 0.02 -5.98 10.30
CA THR A 216 -1.28 -6.66 10.33
C THR A 216 -1.13 -8.09 9.84
N PHE A 217 -1.93 -8.99 10.43
CA PHE A 217 -1.94 -10.40 10.09
C PHE A 217 -3.34 -10.78 9.62
N CYS A 218 -3.44 -11.21 8.37
CA CYS A 218 -4.64 -11.80 7.84
C CYS A 218 -4.85 -13.18 8.54
N PRO A 219 -6.07 -13.50 9.03
CA PRO A 219 -6.37 -14.79 9.64
C PRO A 219 -5.99 -16.02 8.78
N SER A 220 -5.98 -17.21 9.38
CA SER A 220 -5.76 -18.45 8.62
C SER A 220 -6.81 -18.61 7.51
N GLY A 221 -6.36 -18.96 6.29
CA GLY A 221 -7.23 -19.12 5.13
C GLY A 221 -7.69 -17.83 4.46
N VAL A 222 -7.05 -16.69 4.76
CA VAL A 222 -7.24 -15.42 4.06
C VAL A 222 -5.88 -14.91 3.54
N VAL A 223 -5.88 -14.14 2.46
CA VAL A 223 -4.69 -13.55 1.83
C VAL A 223 -4.73 -12.03 1.89
N THR A 224 -3.55 -11.40 1.94
CA THR A 224 -3.40 -9.94 1.80
C THR A 224 -3.64 -9.57 0.33
N THR A 225 -4.55 -8.63 0.09
CA THR A 225 -4.82 -8.08 -1.24
C THR A 225 -4.15 -6.73 -1.45
N GLY A 226 -3.75 -6.04 -0.37
CA GLY A 226 -3.08 -4.75 -0.37
C GLY A 226 -3.01 -4.19 1.05
N GLY A 227 -2.60 -2.93 1.19
CA GLY A 227 -2.45 -2.30 2.49
C GLY A 227 -2.48 -0.79 2.45
N GLY A 228 -2.00 -0.18 3.51
CA GLY A 228 -1.83 1.25 3.67
C GLY A 228 -1.17 1.54 5.01
N PHE A 229 -1.03 2.81 5.34
CA PHE A 229 -0.43 3.24 6.58
C PHE A 229 -0.94 4.61 7.03
N GLU A 230 -0.61 4.98 8.25
CA GLU A 230 -0.81 6.30 8.84
C GLU A 230 0.32 6.54 9.83
N ILE A 231 1.03 7.65 9.68
CA ILE A 231 2.02 8.13 10.63
C ILE A 231 1.32 9.09 11.59
N ASN A 232 1.57 8.94 12.88
CA ASN A 232 0.95 9.75 13.93
C ASN A 232 2.03 10.55 14.63
N GLY A 233 2.00 11.87 14.51
CA GLY A 233 2.83 12.79 15.29
C GLY A 233 4.17 13.20 14.65
N ALA A 234 4.49 12.72 13.43
CA ALA A 234 5.71 13.10 12.72
C ALA A 234 5.51 14.30 11.78
N LEU A 235 4.38 14.40 11.07
CA LEU A 235 4.01 15.58 10.24
C LEU A 235 5.04 15.97 9.17
N GLY A 236 5.54 15.00 8.40
CA GLY A 236 6.56 15.26 7.37
C GLY A 236 8.00 15.00 7.81
N GLU A 237 8.21 14.56 9.05
CA GLU A 237 9.54 14.27 9.60
C GLU A 237 9.85 12.75 9.68
N ALA A 238 8.92 11.91 9.24
CA ALA A 238 9.12 10.46 9.17
C ALA A 238 8.54 9.89 7.88
N LEU A 239 9.29 9.02 7.22
CA LEU A 239 8.93 8.40 5.95
C LEU A 239 8.73 6.90 6.07
N VAL A 240 7.87 6.36 5.20
CA VAL A 240 7.65 4.91 5.07
C VAL A 240 8.62 4.33 4.06
N ASP A 241 9.65 3.65 4.55
CA ASP A 241 10.60 2.86 3.74
C ASP A 241 9.94 1.60 3.17
N ASP A 242 9.07 0.98 3.96
CA ASP A 242 8.50 -0.34 3.71
C ASP A 242 6.99 -0.26 3.89
N LEU A 243 6.27 -0.45 2.78
CA LEU A 243 4.90 -0.95 2.76
C LEU A 243 4.98 -2.33 2.09
N ASN A 244 5.19 -3.37 2.89
CA ASN A 244 5.40 -4.73 2.42
C ASN A 244 4.18 -5.63 2.67
N PRO A 245 3.25 -5.71 1.70
CA PRO A 245 2.18 -6.69 1.72
C PRO A 245 2.71 -8.04 1.22
N SER A 246 3.00 -8.95 2.16
CA SER A 246 3.34 -10.34 1.88
C SER A 246 2.10 -11.25 1.99
N ILE A 247 2.28 -12.56 1.73
CA ILE A 247 1.19 -13.53 1.83
C ILE A 247 0.72 -13.64 3.29
N GLY A 248 -0.41 -13.01 3.58
CA GLY A 248 -1.07 -13.06 4.88
C GLY A 248 -0.59 -12.01 5.89
N THR A 249 0.34 -11.13 5.50
CA THR A 249 0.81 -10.03 6.35
C THR A 249 0.91 -8.73 5.56
N ASN A 250 0.71 -7.60 6.22
CA ASN A 250 1.15 -6.30 5.71
C ASN A 250 2.02 -5.65 6.79
N ARG A 251 3.32 -5.54 6.52
CA ARG A 251 4.28 -4.88 7.38
C ARG A 251 4.49 -3.45 6.89
N VAL A 252 4.59 -2.52 7.82
CA VAL A 252 4.95 -1.14 7.55
C VAL A 252 6.13 -0.78 8.43
N THR A 253 7.21 -0.28 7.85
CA THR A 253 8.36 0.26 8.60
C THR A 253 8.57 1.70 8.15
N ALA A 254 8.60 2.61 9.12
CA ALA A 254 8.89 4.00 8.93
C ALA A 254 10.15 4.39 9.71
N TYR A 255 10.89 5.35 9.20
CA TYR A 255 12.07 5.93 9.81
C TYR A 255 11.89 7.43 9.94
N GLU A 256 12.52 8.02 10.95
CA GLU A 256 12.72 9.47 10.98
C GLU A 256 13.56 9.87 9.76
N GLU A 257 13.14 10.94 9.09
CA GLU A 257 13.95 11.65 8.11
C GLU A 257 14.94 12.53 8.87
N ASP A 258 14.42 13.31 9.81
CA ASP A 258 15.16 14.11 10.77
C ASP A 258 14.75 13.81 12.24
N PRO A 259 15.62 14.03 13.24
CA PRO A 259 15.32 13.67 14.63
C PRO A 259 14.06 14.34 15.20
N ILE A 260 13.08 13.53 15.62
CA ILE A 260 11.79 14.02 16.13
C ILE A 260 11.85 14.17 17.66
N ALA A 261 11.62 15.38 18.18
CA ALA A 261 11.68 15.64 19.62
C ALA A 261 10.49 15.08 20.44
N GLY A 262 9.47 14.52 19.76
CA GLY A 262 8.23 14.01 20.34
C GLY A 262 8.00 12.53 20.00
N SER A 263 6.97 11.93 20.60
CA SER A 263 6.60 10.55 20.28
C SER A 263 5.85 10.48 18.95
N TRP A 264 6.21 9.52 18.10
CA TRP A 264 5.53 9.25 16.85
C TRP A 264 5.35 7.75 16.63
N THR A 265 4.31 7.36 15.88
CA THR A 265 4.05 5.93 15.61
C THR A 265 3.45 5.71 14.24
N VAL A 266 3.75 4.56 13.63
CA VAL A 266 3.05 4.11 12.43
C VAL A 266 1.88 3.18 12.77
N THR A 267 0.78 3.32 12.06
CA THR A 267 -0.31 2.33 12.02
C THR A 267 -0.29 1.65 10.67
N ALA A 268 -0.20 0.31 10.65
CA ALA A 268 -0.32 -0.48 9.44
C ALA A 268 -1.79 -0.81 9.15
N TYR A 269 -2.20 -0.66 7.89
CA TYR A 269 -3.48 -1.15 7.38
C TYR A 269 -3.27 -2.35 6.47
N GLY A 270 -3.97 -3.46 6.73
CA GLY A 270 -3.96 -4.64 5.86
C GLY A 270 -5.34 -4.89 5.27
N ILE A 271 -5.43 -5.09 3.96
CA ILE A 271 -6.69 -5.47 3.29
C ILE A 271 -6.65 -6.97 3.02
N CYS A 272 -7.49 -7.72 3.71
CA CYS A 272 -7.49 -9.19 3.67
C CYS A 272 -8.77 -9.72 3.02
N ALA A 273 -8.66 -10.74 2.16
CA ALA A 273 -9.79 -11.45 1.56
C ALA A 273 -9.66 -12.95 1.80
N THR A 274 -10.76 -13.69 1.80
CA THR A 274 -10.70 -15.16 1.86
C THR A 274 -9.85 -15.70 0.71
N ALA A 275 -8.95 -16.63 1.04
CA ALA A 275 -8.02 -17.25 0.09
C ALA A 275 -8.78 -18.06 -0.95
#